data_AF-A0A498NQI6-F1
#
_entry.id   AF-A0A498NQI6-F1
#
_cell.length_a   1.000
_cell.length_b   1.000
_cell.length_c   1.000
_cell.angle_alpha   90.00
_cell.angle_beta   90.00
_cell.angle_gamma   90.00
#
_symmetry.space_group_name_H-M   'P 1'
#
loop_
_entity.id
_entity.type
_entity.pdbx_description
1 polymer ?
#
loop_
_entity_poly.entity_id
_entity_poly.type
_entity_poly.pdbx_seq_one_letter_code
_entity_poly.pdbx_strand_id
1 'polypeptide(L)'
;METRARQKKTPGRQDKIEVDKEMGETEPTASRHANAEGEIGLEKILEELREFRKENNEKLADIKEDLNNTNKRIEEAENRITEAEEQIQQTGEALVELLKLQTQLESKLTDQEGRSRRDNIYGVPEGSENGSSTITFIEKLLKDGLDLDPSTELQIQRAHRALAPKPTDSARPRSIVVKFLSFKTKEDILGQVWRKGGLKWNNSRITCDHDYPPEVLKKRKEYAQVKTALKEKKIRFQTPYPAKLRVFYEGETMLYNSAEEATKDMKARGLQVDVIRPQQTLLERLQHRTWTTKRGRGTPGETTSAPEYVERLKSFRRK
;
A
#
# COMPACT_ATOMS: atom_id res chain seq x y z
N MET A 1 -73.98 13.43 1.70
CA MET A 1 -73.17 14.65 1.51
C MET A 1 -71.88 14.21 0.85
N GLU A 2 -71.78 13.96 -0.46
CA GLU A 2 -72.12 14.79 -1.63
C GLU A 2 -71.54 16.21 -1.58
N THR A 3 -70.50 16.45 -2.38
CA THR A 3 -70.37 17.48 -3.45
C THR A 3 -69.11 17.14 -4.30
N ARG A 4 -69.20 16.79 -5.61
CA ARG A 4 -69.19 17.64 -6.83
C ARG A 4 -68.03 18.65 -6.92
N ALA A 5 -67.41 19.00 -8.04
CA ALA A 5 -67.37 18.63 -9.47
C ALA A 5 -66.14 19.39 -10.05
N ARG A 6 -65.45 18.97 -11.12
CA ARG A 6 -65.73 19.39 -12.51
C ARG A 6 -64.78 18.71 -13.50
N GLN A 7 -65.35 17.90 -14.39
CA GLN A 7 -64.82 17.65 -15.74
C GLN A 7 -65.29 18.78 -16.67
N LYS A 8 -64.48 19.15 -17.69
CA LYS A 8 -64.94 19.86 -18.89
C LYS A 8 -64.52 19.09 -20.14
N LYS A 9 -65.48 19.08 -21.07
CA LYS A 9 -65.61 18.31 -22.32
C LYS A 9 -64.79 18.88 -23.50
N THR A 10 -64.34 17.96 -24.36
CA THR A 10 -64.32 17.87 -25.86
C THR A 10 -64.86 19.05 -26.70
N PRO A 11 -64.52 19.22 -28.01
CA PRO A 11 -64.52 18.15 -29.03
C PRO A 11 -63.56 18.24 -30.24
N GLY A 12 -63.51 17.14 -31.00
CA GLY A 12 -62.96 17.08 -32.35
C GLY A 12 -63.94 17.60 -33.40
N ARG A 13 -63.41 17.93 -34.59
CA ARG A 13 -64.18 18.20 -35.81
C ARG A 13 -63.36 17.79 -37.04
N GLN A 14 -63.91 16.85 -37.79
CA GLN A 14 -63.57 16.55 -39.18
C GLN A 14 -64.26 17.61 -40.04
N ASP A 15 -63.54 18.24 -40.97
CA ASP A 15 -64.18 18.97 -42.07
C ASP A 15 -63.71 18.34 -43.39
N LYS A 16 -64.71 17.81 -44.11
CA LYS A 16 -64.66 17.38 -45.51
C LYS A 16 -64.61 18.64 -46.37
N ILE A 17 -63.86 18.60 -47.47
CA ILE A 17 -63.98 19.60 -48.54
C ILE A 17 -64.51 18.84 -49.76
N GLU A 18 -65.76 19.17 -50.12
CA GLU A 18 -66.43 18.83 -51.37
C GLU A 18 -65.70 19.47 -52.55
N VAL A 19 -65.57 18.73 -53.64
CA VAL A 19 -65.10 19.24 -54.93
C VAL A 19 -66.32 19.33 -55.84
N ASP A 20 -66.75 20.57 -56.10
CA ASP A 20 -67.78 20.88 -57.07
C ASP A 20 -67.32 20.58 -58.49
N LYS A 21 -68.24 20.01 -59.26
CA LYS A 21 -68.08 19.58 -60.64
C LYS A 21 -68.95 20.49 -61.50
N GLU A 22 -68.34 21.43 -62.22
CA GLU A 22 -69.00 22.10 -63.34
C GLU A 22 -68.10 22.09 -64.58
N MET A 23 -68.70 21.63 -65.69
CA MET A 23 -68.09 21.56 -67.00
C MET A 23 -68.16 22.93 -67.69
N GLY A 24 -67.05 23.31 -68.32
CA GLY A 24 -67.02 24.34 -69.34
C GLY A 24 -65.93 23.98 -70.35
N GLU A 25 -66.34 23.41 -71.48
CA GLU A 25 -65.48 23.24 -72.66
C GLU A 25 -65.10 24.61 -73.24
N THR A 26 -63.83 24.78 -73.63
CA THR A 26 -63.41 25.39 -74.91
C THR A 26 -61.88 25.40 -74.98
N GLU A 27 -61.31 24.63 -75.91
CA GLU A 27 -59.94 24.88 -76.40
C GLU A 27 -59.96 26.11 -77.34
N PRO A 28 -58.83 26.84 -77.48
CA PRO A 28 -58.00 26.50 -78.63
C PRO A 28 -56.49 26.43 -78.34
N THR A 29 -55.94 25.39 -78.94
CA THR A 29 -54.58 25.16 -79.41
C THR A 29 -53.76 26.40 -79.81
N ALA A 30 -52.62 26.63 -79.14
CA ALA A 30 -51.33 27.00 -79.73
C ALA A 30 -50.28 27.35 -78.66
N SER A 31 -49.36 26.41 -78.36
CA SER A 31 -47.96 26.63 -77.92
C SER A 31 -47.46 25.38 -77.17
N ARG A 32 -47.33 24.26 -77.89
CA ARG A 32 -46.89 22.96 -77.32
C ARG A 32 -45.37 22.75 -77.34
N HIS A 33 -44.57 23.68 -77.88
CA HIS A 33 -43.16 23.41 -78.17
C HIS A 33 -42.13 24.10 -77.26
N ALA A 34 -42.49 25.14 -76.48
CA ALA A 34 -41.56 25.78 -75.52
C ALA A 34 -41.82 25.36 -74.05
N ASN A 35 -43.05 24.94 -73.71
CA ASN A 35 -43.39 24.47 -72.36
C ASN A 35 -42.98 23.01 -72.09
N ALA A 36 -42.90 22.18 -73.12
CA ALA A 36 -42.55 20.77 -72.97
C ALA A 36 -41.10 20.57 -72.47
N GLU A 37 -40.13 21.36 -72.94
CA GLU A 37 -38.73 21.23 -72.48
C GLU A 37 -38.51 21.69 -71.03
N GLY A 38 -39.24 22.72 -70.60
CA GLY A 38 -39.24 23.20 -69.21
C GLY A 38 -39.96 22.27 -68.24
N GLU A 39 -41.07 21.67 -68.65
CA GLU A 39 -41.79 20.62 -67.91
C GLU A 39 -40.93 19.35 -67.77
N ILE A 40 -40.27 18.91 -68.85
CA ILE A 40 -39.34 17.75 -68.83
C ILE A 40 -38.15 17.98 -67.88
N GLY A 41 -37.67 19.23 -67.77
CA GLY A 41 -36.61 19.60 -66.82
C GLY A 41 -37.07 19.60 -65.36
N LEU A 42 -38.28 20.10 -65.09
CA LEU A 42 -38.90 20.11 -63.76
C LEU A 42 -39.24 18.70 -63.27
N GLU A 43 -39.75 17.83 -64.15
CA GLU A 43 -40.03 16.42 -63.86
C GLU A 43 -38.75 15.67 -63.46
N LYS A 44 -37.64 15.89 -64.19
CA LYS A 44 -36.33 15.30 -63.86
C LYS A 44 -35.81 15.76 -62.50
N ILE A 45 -35.91 17.05 -62.18
CA ILE A 45 -35.49 17.59 -60.89
C ILE A 45 -36.32 17.00 -59.74
N LEU A 46 -37.63 16.82 -59.93
CA LEU A 46 -38.49 16.18 -58.94
C LEU A 46 -38.13 14.70 -58.72
N GLU A 47 -37.78 13.98 -59.78
CA GLU A 47 -37.35 12.59 -59.69
C GLU A 47 -35.99 12.47 -58.96
N GLU A 48 -35.01 13.31 -59.29
CA GLU A 48 -33.72 13.39 -58.57
C GLU A 48 -33.91 13.76 -57.09
N LEU A 49 -34.83 14.68 -56.77
CA LEU A 49 -35.20 15.02 -55.39
C LEU A 49 -35.83 13.85 -54.64
N ARG A 50 -36.66 13.05 -55.31
CA ARG A 50 -37.24 11.82 -54.70
C ARG A 50 -36.17 10.79 -54.44
N GLU A 51 -35.27 10.57 -55.40
CA GLU A 51 -34.13 9.66 -55.24
C GLU A 51 -33.20 10.12 -54.11
N PHE A 52 -32.82 11.40 -54.08
CA PHE A 52 -32.01 11.97 -53.01
C PHE A 52 -32.67 11.83 -51.64
N ARG A 53 -33.99 12.06 -51.55
CA ARG A 53 -34.75 11.91 -50.31
C ARG A 53 -34.82 10.45 -49.86
N LYS A 54 -34.93 9.52 -50.80
CA LYS A 54 -34.90 8.09 -50.54
C LYS A 54 -33.53 7.65 -50.03
N GLU A 55 -32.45 8.00 -50.73
CA GLU A 55 -31.08 7.72 -50.30
C GLU A 55 -30.75 8.30 -48.93
N ASN A 56 -31.19 9.55 -48.66
CA ASN A 56 -30.98 10.15 -47.34
C ASN A 56 -31.75 9.43 -46.24
N ASN A 57 -32.98 8.97 -46.51
CA ASN A 57 -33.73 8.18 -45.54
C ASN A 57 -33.06 6.83 -45.26
N GLU A 58 -32.50 6.18 -46.28
CA GLU A 58 -31.71 4.95 -46.14
C GLU A 58 -30.45 5.20 -45.30
N LYS A 59 -29.63 6.21 -45.65
CA LYS A 59 -28.44 6.60 -44.86
C LYS A 59 -28.78 6.98 -43.42
N LEU A 60 -29.89 7.67 -43.18
CA LEU A 60 -30.35 8.00 -41.82
C LEU A 60 -30.80 6.77 -41.03
N ALA A 61 -31.38 5.78 -41.70
CA ALA A 61 -31.73 4.51 -41.08
C ALA A 61 -30.46 3.73 -40.67
N ASP A 62 -29.47 3.66 -41.56
CA ASP A 62 -28.17 3.01 -41.28
C ASP A 62 -27.45 3.69 -40.10
N ILE A 63 -27.39 5.04 -40.09
CA ILE A 63 -26.80 5.79 -38.98
C ILE A 63 -27.54 5.51 -37.66
N LYS A 64 -28.87 5.39 -37.69
CA LYS A 64 -29.67 5.09 -36.50
C LYS A 64 -29.38 3.67 -35.99
N GLU A 65 -29.20 2.71 -36.90
CA GLU A 65 -28.81 1.35 -36.55
C GLU A 65 -27.42 1.32 -35.92
N ASP A 66 -26.44 1.99 -36.54
CA ASP A 66 -25.08 2.13 -36.00
C ASP A 66 -25.05 2.82 -34.64
N LEU A 67 -25.89 3.86 -34.44
CA LEU A 67 -26.05 4.52 -33.14
C LEU A 67 -26.60 3.57 -32.07
N ASN A 68 -27.56 2.72 -32.43
CA ASN A 68 -28.10 1.74 -31.50
C ASN A 68 -27.07 0.66 -31.16
N ASN A 69 -26.29 0.21 -32.14
CA ASN A 69 -25.24 -0.79 -31.95
C ASN A 69 -24.08 -0.23 -31.12
N THR A 70 -23.67 1.01 -31.36
CA THR A 70 -22.65 1.69 -30.54
C THR A 70 -23.13 1.93 -29.11
N ASN A 71 -24.38 2.35 -28.90
CA ASN A 71 -24.94 2.49 -27.55
C ASN A 71 -24.95 1.17 -26.78
N LYS A 72 -25.32 0.06 -27.42
CA LYS A 72 -25.25 -1.29 -26.78
C LYS A 72 -23.82 -1.65 -26.37
N ARG A 73 -22.83 -1.40 -27.25
CA ARG A 73 -21.42 -1.65 -26.95
C ARG A 73 -20.89 -0.77 -25.82
N ILE A 74 -21.36 0.47 -25.74
CA ILE A 74 -21.02 1.40 -24.64
C ILE A 74 -21.61 0.87 -23.32
N GLU A 75 -22.87 0.50 -23.29
CA GLU A 75 -23.53 -0.04 -22.09
C GLU A 75 -22.85 -1.33 -21.59
N GLU A 76 -22.45 -2.22 -22.51
CA GLU A 76 -21.66 -3.41 -22.16
C GLU A 76 -20.28 -3.05 -21.60
N ALA A 77 -19.59 -2.08 -22.20
CA ALA A 77 -18.30 -1.61 -21.72
C ALA A 77 -18.41 -0.96 -20.32
N GLU A 78 -19.43 -0.13 -20.08
CA GLU A 78 -19.71 0.50 -18.79
C GLU A 78 -19.98 -0.54 -17.70
N ASN A 79 -20.76 -1.58 -17.99
CA ASN A 79 -21.03 -2.67 -17.06
C ASN A 79 -19.74 -3.45 -16.73
N ARG A 80 -18.94 -3.80 -17.75
CA ARG A 80 -17.66 -4.48 -17.55
C ARG A 80 -16.66 -3.64 -16.76
N ILE A 81 -16.64 -2.32 -16.97
CA ILE A 81 -15.81 -1.39 -16.19
C ILE A 81 -16.28 -1.38 -14.73
N THR A 82 -17.59 -1.31 -14.47
CA THR A 82 -18.15 -1.32 -13.12
C THR A 82 -17.80 -2.60 -12.37
N GLU A 83 -17.95 -3.76 -13.02
CA GLU A 83 -17.56 -5.06 -12.44
C GLU A 83 -16.05 -5.13 -12.15
N ALA A 84 -15.21 -4.64 -13.08
CA ALA A 84 -13.77 -4.61 -12.90
C ALA A 84 -13.36 -3.67 -11.75
N GLU A 85 -13.99 -2.50 -11.63
CA GLU A 85 -13.76 -1.56 -10.52
C GLU A 85 -14.12 -2.18 -9.17
N GLU A 86 -15.25 -2.90 -9.08
CA GLU A 86 -15.64 -3.60 -7.86
C GLU A 86 -14.64 -4.70 -7.49
N GLN A 87 -14.22 -5.51 -8.45
CA GLN A 87 -13.20 -6.54 -8.22
C GLN A 87 -11.85 -5.94 -7.80
N ILE A 88 -11.42 -4.84 -8.43
CA ILE A 88 -10.19 -4.12 -8.05
C ILE A 88 -10.30 -3.60 -6.60
N GLN A 89 -11.46 -3.10 -6.20
CA GLN A 89 -11.66 -2.62 -4.84
C GLN A 89 -11.60 -3.77 -3.82
N GLN A 90 -12.33 -4.87 -4.07
CA GLN A 90 -12.34 -6.03 -3.19
C GLN A 90 -10.94 -6.65 -3.05
N THR A 91 -10.21 -6.79 -4.16
CA THR A 91 -8.83 -7.30 -4.14
C THR A 91 -7.88 -6.34 -3.44
N GLY A 92 -8.04 -5.02 -3.63
CA GLY A 92 -7.28 -4.00 -2.91
C GLY A 92 -7.45 -4.08 -1.39
N GLU A 93 -8.69 -4.24 -0.92
CA GLU A 93 -9.01 -4.41 0.50
C GLU A 93 -8.37 -5.69 1.08
N ALA A 94 -8.54 -6.83 0.39
CA ALA A 94 -7.93 -8.10 0.79
C ALA A 94 -6.39 -8.03 0.85
N LEU A 95 -5.76 -7.33 -0.10
CA LEU A 95 -4.31 -7.12 -0.10
C LEU A 95 -3.85 -6.28 1.10
N VAL A 96 -4.60 -5.24 1.47
CA VAL A 96 -4.29 -4.42 2.66
C VAL A 96 -4.39 -5.27 3.94
N GLU A 97 -5.42 -6.11 4.06
CA GLU A 97 -5.56 -7.03 5.20
C GLU A 97 -4.44 -8.06 5.25
N LEU A 98 -4.10 -8.68 4.12
CA LEU A 98 -3.00 -9.65 4.02
C LEU A 98 -1.67 -9.02 4.43
N LEU A 99 -1.39 -7.79 3.99
CA LEU A 99 -0.15 -7.09 4.32
C LEU A 99 -0.06 -6.72 5.80
N LYS A 100 -1.19 -6.36 6.43
CA LYS A 100 -1.26 -6.16 7.88
C LYS A 100 -0.96 -7.46 8.63
N LEU A 101 -1.56 -8.57 8.20
CA LEU A 101 -1.32 -9.88 8.80
C LEU A 101 0.15 -10.30 8.64
N GLN A 102 0.73 -10.09 7.45
CA GLN A 102 2.14 -10.37 7.18
C GLN A 102 3.04 -9.58 8.15
N THR A 103 2.80 -8.28 8.32
CA THR A 103 3.59 -7.44 9.23
C THR A 103 3.49 -7.92 10.69
N GLN A 104 2.31 -8.39 11.11
CA GLN A 104 2.12 -8.98 12.43
C GLN A 104 2.85 -10.32 12.59
N LEU A 105 2.83 -11.18 11.56
CA LEU A 105 3.53 -12.45 11.56
C LEU A 105 5.04 -12.26 11.59
N GLU A 106 5.57 -11.36 10.76
CA GLU A 106 6.98 -10.97 10.77
C GLU A 106 7.38 -10.52 12.18
N SER A 107 6.63 -9.59 12.77
CA SER A 107 6.91 -9.10 14.14
C SER A 107 6.92 -10.21 15.20
N LYS A 108 6.00 -11.18 15.10
CA LYS A 108 5.95 -12.35 16.00
C LYS A 108 7.13 -13.29 15.78
N LEU A 109 7.53 -13.51 14.54
CA LEU A 109 8.70 -14.32 14.19
C LEU A 109 9.99 -13.67 14.72
N THR A 110 10.17 -12.36 14.52
CA THR A 110 11.32 -11.63 15.06
C THR A 110 11.39 -11.71 16.57
N ASP A 111 10.24 -11.60 17.27
CA ASP A 111 10.17 -11.71 18.72
C ASP A 111 10.49 -13.13 19.21
N GLN A 112 9.90 -14.16 18.59
CA GLN A 112 10.21 -15.55 18.91
C GLN A 112 11.68 -15.88 18.66
N GLU A 113 12.23 -15.43 17.53
CA GLU A 113 13.64 -15.58 17.22
C GLU A 113 14.50 -14.88 18.27
N GLY A 114 14.18 -13.63 18.62
CA GLY A 114 14.93 -12.87 19.63
C GLY A 114 14.91 -13.50 21.02
N ARG A 115 13.79 -14.10 21.43
CA ARG A 115 13.68 -14.85 22.70
C ARG A 115 14.43 -16.18 22.67
N SER A 116 14.53 -16.82 21.50
CA SER A 116 15.18 -18.12 21.30
C SER A 116 16.69 -18.01 21.08
N ARG A 117 17.15 -16.86 20.58
CA ARG A 117 18.56 -16.60 20.29
C ARG A 117 19.43 -16.56 21.55
N ARG A 118 20.70 -16.83 21.31
CA ARG A 118 21.71 -17.23 22.30
C ARG A 118 22.65 -16.05 22.58
N ASP A 119 23.66 -16.22 23.41
CA ASP A 119 24.69 -15.20 23.59
C ASP A 119 25.94 -15.61 22.83
N ASN A 120 26.53 -14.65 22.14
CA ASN A 120 27.71 -14.88 21.32
C ASN A 120 28.95 -14.37 22.04
N ILE A 121 29.93 -15.26 22.18
CA ILE A 121 31.27 -14.93 22.67
C ILE A 121 32.20 -14.86 21.45
N TYR A 122 32.85 -13.72 21.29
CA TYR A 122 33.73 -13.43 20.16
C TYR A 122 35.18 -13.29 20.62
N GLY A 123 36.13 -13.59 19.72
CA GLY A 123 37.56 -13.37 19.96
C GLY A 123 38.28 -14.50 20.68
N VAL A 124 37.63 -15.65 20.89
CA VAL A 124 38.28 -16.86 21.43
C VAL A 124 39.09 -17.53 20.32
N PRO A 125 40.43 -17.63 20.43
CA PRO A 125 41.26 -18.27 19.41
C PRO A 125 40.81 -19.70 19.11
N GLU A 126 40.85 -20.12 17.85
CA GLU A 126 40.46 -21.47 17.44
C GLU A 126 41.30 -22.52 18.18
N GLY A 127 40.66 -23.58 18.68
CA GLY A 127 41.34 -24.66 19.39
C GLY A 127 41.62 -24.40 20.87
N SER A 128 41.29 -23.22 21.42
CA SER A 128 41.47 -22.90 22.86
C SER A 128 40.80 -23.88 23.82
N GLU A 129 39.79 -24.60 23.35
CA GLU A 129 39.09 -25.63 24.10
C GLU A 129 39.98 -26.86 24.38
N ASN A 130 41.07 -27.07 23.63
CA ASN A 130 42.05 -28.15 23.80
C ASN A 130 41.42 -29.55 24.00
N GLY A 131 40.34 -29.85 23.27
CA GLY A 131 39.63 -31.13 23.37
C GLY A 131 38.68 -31.28 24.57
N SER A 132 38.62 -30.30 25.46
CA SER A 132 37.58 -30.23 26.50
C SER A 132 36.22 -29.87 25.90
N SER A 133 35.13 -30.14 26.63
CA SER A 133 33.82 -29.70 26.19
C SER A 133 33.77 -28.17 26.11
N THR A 134 33.11 -27.63 25.08
CA THR A 134 32.96 -26.17 24.94
C THR A 134 32.28 -25.55 26.18
N ILE A 135 31.39 -26.31 26.84
CA ILE A 135 30.72 -25.87 28.07
C ILE A 135 31.74 -25.66 29.19
N THR A 136 32.54 -26.67 29.50
CA THR A 136 33.56 -26.60 30.57
C THR A 136 34.57 -25.49 30.30
N PHE A 137 34.96 -25.29 29.04
CA PHE A 137 35.85 -24.19 28.66
C PHE A 137 35.23 -22.81 28.93
N ILE A 138 33.98 -22.61 28.50
CA ILE A 138 33.29 -21.32 28.71
C ILE A 138 33.03 -21.06 30.20
N GLU A 139 32.68 -22.09 30.99
CA GLU A 139 32.52 -21.91 32.44
C GLU A 139 33.82 -21.43 33.08
N LYS A 140 34.94 -22.07 32.75
CA LYS A 140 36.25 -21.64 33.21
C LYS A 140 36.59 -20.22 32.76
N LEU A 141 36.42 -19.92 31.47
CA LEU A 141 36.69 -18.60 30.90
C LEU A 141 35.89 -17.49 31.59
N LEU A 142 34.61 -17.72 31.87
CA LEU A 142 33.74 -16.75 32.53
C LEU A 142 34.09 -16.61 34.02
N LYS A 143 34.34 -17.72 34.73
CA LYS A 143 34.73 -17.69 36.14
C LYS A 143 36.06 -16.98 36.35
N ASP A 144 37.09 -17.37 35.61
CA ASP A 144 38.42 -16.75 35.67
C ASP A 144 38.36 -15.29 35.17
N GLY A 145 37.59 -15.04 34.12
CA GLY A 145 37.49 -13.71 33.52
C GLY A 145 36.73 -12.69 34.35
N LEU A 146 35.77 -13.12 35.17
CA LEU A 146 34.94 -12.27 36.02
C LEU A 146 35.26 -12.39 37.51
N ASP A 147 36.26 -13.19 37.88
CA ASP A 147 36.64 -13.44 39.28
C ASP A 147 35.47 -13.98 40.11
N LEU A 148 34.67 -14.88 39.52
CA LEU A 148 33.52 -15.51 40.18
C LEU A 148 33.96 -16.64 41.11
N ASP A 149 33.21 -16.88 42.18
CA ASP A 149 33.44 -18.03 43.06
C ASP A 149 33.37 -19.34 42.24
N PRO A 150 34.38 -20.23 42.35
CA PRO A 150 34.34 -21.57 41.77
C PRO A 150 33.05 -22.35 42.01
N SER A 151 32.39 -22.13 43.16
CA SER A 151 31.10 -22.76 43.51
C SER A 151 29.90 -22.25 42.70
N THR A 152 30.05 -21.10 42.02
CA THR A 152 28.96 -20.49 41.24
C THR A 152 28.56 -21.37 40.07
N GLU A 153 27.30 -21.77 40.01
CA GLU A 153 26.74 -22.50 38.88
C GLU A 153 26.23 -21.55 37.81
N LEU A 154 26.86 -21.54 36.63
CA LEU A 154 26.43 -20.69 35.52
C LEU A 154 25.27 -21.29 34.73
N GLN A 155 24.95 -22.58 34.95
CA GLN A 155 23.85 -23.31 34.34
C GLN A 155 23.83 -23.16 32.80
N ILE A 156 24.95 -23.46 32.15
CA ILE A 156 25.06 -23.41 30.68
C ILE A 156 24.41 -24.67 30.10
N GLN A 157 23.29 -24.49 29.38
CA GLN A 157 22.60 -25.58 28.69
C GLN A 157 23.37 -26.06 27.45
N ARG A 158 23.99 -25.14 26.69
CA ARG A 158 24.70 -25.53 25.45
C ARG A 158 25.82 -24.57 25.04
N ALA A 159 27.02 -25.12 24.92
CA ALA A 159 28.27 -24.62 24.36
C ALA A 159 28.59 -25.10 22.93
N HIS A 160 28.74 -24.26 21.90
CA HIS A 160 29.39 -24.70 20.64
C HIS A 160 29.93 -23.54 19.81
N ARG A 161 30.96 -23.78 18.98
CA ARG A 161 31.38 -22.83 17.95
C ARG A 161 30.34 -22.72 16.83
N ALA A 162 30.29 -21.56 16.19
CA ALA A 162 29.49 -21.36 14.99
C ALA A 162 29.83 -22.42 13.93
N LEU A 163 28.80 -22.93 13.24
CA LEU A 163 28.92 -24.03 12.29
C LEU A 163 29.62 -23.66 10.96
N ALA A 164 30.17 -22.44 10.87
CA ALA A 164 30.94 -22.02 9.72
C ALA A 164 32.24 -22.86 9.58
N PRO A 165 32.77 -23.02 8.36
CA PRO A 165 34.07 -23.65 8.13
C PRO A 165 35.15 -23.03 9.01
N LYS A 166 36.10 -23.84 9.46
CA LYS A 166 37.21 -23.35 10.27
C LYS A 166 38.01 -22.31 9.46
N PRO A 167 38.17 -21.08 9.97
CA PRO A 167 38.94 -20.04 9.29
C PRO A 167 40.45 -20.38 9.29
N THR A 168 41.20 -19.74 8.41
CA THR A 168 42.68 -19.75 8.46
C THR A 168 43.18 -19.04 9.72
N ASP A 169 44.41 -19.33 10.16
CA ASP A 169 44.97 -18.75 11.39
C ASP A 169 45.09 -17.22 11.35
N SER A 170 45.12 -16.62 10.15
CA SER A 170 45.13 -15.17 9.94
C SER A 170 43.74 -14.51 10.01
N ALA A 171 42.67 -15.28 9.90
CA ALA A 171 41.30 -14.78 9.86
C ALA A 171 40.67 -14.75 11.26
N ARG A 172 39.55 -14.03 11.39
CA ARG A 172 38.86 -13.89 12.68
C ARG A 172 38.35 -15.25 13.16
N PRO A 173 38.60 -15.64 14.42
CA PRO A 173 38.07 -16.89 14.98
C PRO A 173 36.54 -16.94 14.93
N ARG A 174 35.97 -18.14 14.83
CA ARG A 174 34.52 -18.32 14.92
C ARG A 174 34.02 -17.98 16.31
N SER A 175 32.85 -17.35 16.36
CA SER A 175 32.15 -17.09 17.62
C SER A 175 31.74 -18.40 18.28
N ILE A 176 31.70 -18.38 19.62
CA ILE A 176 31.09 -19.43 20.42
C ILE A 176 29.68 -18.98 20.78
N VAL A 177 28.71 -19.83 20.49
CA VAL A 177 27.29 -19.61 20.76
C VAL A 177 26.92 -20.34 22.04
N VAL A 178 26.51 -19.57 23.06
CA VAL A 178 26.24 -20.04 24.42
C VAL A 178 24.77 -19.87 24.76
N LYS A 179 24.15 -20.92 25.30
CA LYS A 179 22.80 -20.86 25.85
C LYS A 179 22.82 -21.12 27.34
N PHE A 180 22.46 -20.09 28.12
CA PHE A 180 22.20 -20.21 29.55
C PHE A 180 20.80 -20.78 29.80
N LEU A 181 20.62 -21.50 30.90
CA LEU A 181 19.31 -21.99 31.34
C LEU A 181 18.46 -20.86 31.91
N SER A 182 19.09 -19.93 32.65
CA SER A 182 18.45 -18.79 33.31
C SER A 182 18.76 -17.49 32.58
N PHE A 183 17.72 -16.76 32.18
CA PHE A 183 17.85 -15.42 31.60
C PHE A 183 18.50 -14.43 32.59
N LYS A 184 18.21 -14.55 33.88
CA LYS A 184 18.79 -13.68 34.91
C LYS A 184 20.30 -13.86 35.02
N THR A 185 20.77 -15.12 35.02
CA THR A 185 22.19 -15.45 35.08
C THR A 185 22.92 -14.93 33.84
N LYS A 186 22.31 -15.09 32.66
CA LYS A 186 22.79 -14.51 31.40
C LYS A 186 22.99 -12.99 31.51
N GLU A 187 21.94 -12.24 31.87
CA GLU A 187 21.99 -10.77 31.90
C GLU A 187 23.02 -10.26 32.91
N ASP A 188 23.15 -10.93 34.06
CA ASP A 188 24.14 -10.56 35.07
C ASP A 188 25.58 -10.78 34.55
N ILE A 189 25.86 -11.95 33.98
CA ILE A 189 27.18 -12.26 33.39
C ILE A 189 27.52 -11.26 32.29
N LEU A 190 26.62 -11.01 31.33
CA LEU A 190 26.87 -10.03 30.26
C LEU A 190 27.10 -8.63 30.83
N GLY A 191 26.28 -8.21 31.79
CA GLY A 191 26.44 -6.92 32.46
C GLY A 191 27.77 -6.78 33.19
N GLN A 192 28.28 -7.84 33.81
CA GLN A 192 29.62 -7.86 34.42
C GLN A 192 30.72 -7.78 33.35
N VAL A 193 30.64 -8.57 32.27
CA VAL A 193 31.61 -8.52 31.15
C VAL A 193 31.67 -7.12 30.53
N TRP A 194 30.52 -6.49 30.30
CA TRP A 194 30.47 -5.14 29.71
C TRP A 194 31.04 -4.07 30.63
N ARG A 195 30.80 -4.15 31.94
CA ARG A 195 31.41 -3.25 32.94
C ARG A 195 32.94 -3.38 32.97
N LYS A 196 33.47 -4.60 32.80
CA LYS A 196 34.91 -4.87 32.71
C LYS A 196 35.51 -4.49 31.34
N GLY A 197 34.67 -4.20 30.34
CA GLY A 197 35.10 -3.84 28.99
C GLY A 197 35.50 -5.05 28.12
N GLY A 198 35.03 -6.25 28.47
CA GLY A 198 35.43 -7.52 27.87
C GLY A 198 36.36 -8.34 28.76
N LEU A 199 36.65 -9.56 28.31
CA LEU A 199 37.54 -10.50 29.00
C LEU A 199 38.88 -10.59 28.28
N LYS A 200 39.89 -11.14 28.96
CA LYS A 200 41.20 -11.45 28.39
C LYS A 200 41.47 -12.94 28.51
N TRP A 201 41.94 -13.56 27.44
CA TRP A 201 42.36 -14.96 27.42
C TRP A 201 43.54 -15.13 26.47
N ASN A 202 44.66 -15.69 26.93
CA ASN A 202 45.87 -15.90 26.12
C ASN A 202 46.23 -14.66 25.26
N ASN A 203 46.27 -13.49 25.91
CA ASN A 203 46.54 -12.19 25.28
C ASN A 203 45.50 -11.71 24.23
N SER A 204 44.41 -12.45 24.02
CA SER A 204 43.30 -12.09 23.15
C SER A 204 42.18 -11.42 23.94
N ARG A 205 41.61 -10.36 23.35
CA ARG A 205 40.42 -9.69 23.91
C ARG A 205 39.17 -10.43 23.48
N ILE A 206 38.39 -10.87 24.46
CA ILE A 206 37.12 -11.55 24.26
C ILE A 206 35.98 -10.59 24.58
N THR A 207 34.97 -10.60 23.71
CA THR A 207 33.76 -9.79 23.89
C THR A 207 32.54 -10.69 23.90
N CYS A 208 31.63 -10.46 24.85
CA CYS A 208 30.33 -11.11 24.89
C CYS A 208 29.27 -10.11 24.45
N ASP A 209 28.39 -10.51 23.54
CA ASP A 209 27.26 -9.68 23.12
C ASP A 209 26.03 -10.57 22.87
N HIS A 210 24.86 -9.94 22.83
CA HIS A 210 23.63 -10.62 22.49
C HIS A 210 23.61 -11.01 21.02
N ASP A 211 23.07 -12.19 20.73
CA ASP A 211 22.74 -12.58 19.36
C ASP A 211 21.38 -12.00 18.96
N TYR A 212 21.37 -10.79 18.39
CA TYR A 212 20.12 -10.19 17.92
C TYR A 212 19.68 -10.74 16.56
N PRO A 213 18.36 -10.89 16.30
CA PRO A 213 17.85 -11.20 14.97
C PRO A 213 18.32 -10.19 13.91
N PRO A 214 18.49 -10.60 12.64
CA PRO A 214 19.00 -9.73 11.58
C PRO A 214 18.17 -8.45 11.39
N GLU A 215 16.85 -8.55 11.51
CA GLU A 215 15.95 -7.40 11.42
C GLU A 215 16.15 -6.40 12.55
N VAL A 216 16.40 -6.89 13.77
CA VAL A 216 16.72 -6.06 14.93
C VAL A 216 18.07 -5.37 14.73
N LEU A 217 19.07 -6.09 14.22
CA LEU A 217 20.38 -5.52 13.88
C LEU A 217 20.27 -4.44 12.80
N LYS A 218 19.45 -4.66 11.77
CA LYS A 218 19.17 -3.68 10.71
C LYS A 218 18.61 -2.38 11.30
N LYS A 219 17.55 -2.47 12.12
CA LYS A 219 16.98 -1.30 12.82
C LYS A 219 17.98 -0.62 13.75
N ARG A 220 18.80 -1.39 14.48
CA ARG A 220 19.86 -0.83 15.34
C ARG A 220 20.94 -0.08 14.57
N LYS A 221 21.21 -0.49 13.33
CA LYS A 221 22.17 0.15 12.41
C LYS A 221 21.64 1.47 11.87
N GLU A 222 20.32 1.63 11.72
CA GLU A 222 19.70 2.89 11.30
C GLU A 222 20.01 4.04 12.30
N TYR A 223 20.14 3.74 13.59
CA TYR A 223 20.57 4.72 14.60
C TYR A 223 22.07 5.08 14.55
N ALA A 224 22.85 4.61 13.58
CA ALA A 224 24.30 4.84 13.56
C ALA A 224 24.66 6.34 13.60
N GLN A 225 24.03 7.16 12.75
CA GLN A 225 24.25 8.61 12.69
C GLN A 225 23.88 9.29 14.01
N VAL A 226 22.69 8.97 14.54
CA VAL A 226 22.22 9.44 15.84
C VAL A 226 23.21 9.11 16.96
N LYS A 227 23.69 7.87 17.02
CA LYS A 227 24.64 7.41 18.04
C LYS A 227 25.97 8.16 17.93
N THR A 228 26.45 8.45 16.73
CA THR A 228 27.67 9.24 16.54
C THR A 228 27.50 10.65 17.10
N ALA A 229 26.41 11.34 16.74
CA ALA A 229 26.14 12.68 17.25
C ALA A 229 25.96 12.73 18.79
N LEU A 230 25.31 11.71 19.38
CA LEU A 230 25.19 11.60 20.84
C LEU A 230 26.54 11.37 21.52
N LYS A 231 27.43 10.57 20.92
CA LYS A 231 28.80 10.37 21.43
C LYS A 231 29.62 11.65 21.38
N GLU A 232 29.54 12.40 20.29
CA GLU A 232 30.24 13.69 20.13
C GLU A 232 29.83 14.70 21.20
N LYS A 233 28.53 14.80 21.49
CA LYS A 233 28.01 15.65 22.59
C LYS A 233 28.12 15.03 23.98
N LYS A 234 28.75 13.85 24.12
CA LYS A 234 28.90 13.10 25.38
C LYS A 234 27.58 12.83 26.12
N ILE A 235 26.48 12.71 25.38
CA ILE A 235 25.15 12.41 25.92
C ILE A 235 25.04 10.91 26.14
N ARG A 236 24.58 10.50 27.33
CA ARG A 236 24.38 9.09 27.64
C ARG A 236 23.17 8.55 26.89
N PHE A 237 23.32 7.35 26.32
CA PHE A 237 22.21 6.65 25.67
C PHE A 237 22.29 5.13 25.88
N GLN A 238 21.18 4.46 25.65
CA GLN A 238 21.03 3.01 25.68
C GLN A 238 20.22 2.54 24.46
N THR A 239 20.47 1.32 24.00
CA THR A 239 19.69 0.71 22.92
C THR A 239 18.96 -0.54 23.45
N PRO A 240 17.84 -0.37 24.17
CA PRO A 240 17.09 -1.51 24.69
C PRO A 240 16.51 -2.38 23.55
N TYR A 241 16.33 -3.67 23.86
CA TYR A 241 15.68 -4.61 22.96
C TYR A 241 14.22 -4.17 22.68
N PRO A 242 13.70 -4.38 21.45
CA PRO A 242 14.39 -4.90 20.27
C PRO A 242 15.38 -3.90 19.66
N ALA A 243 14.91 -2.73 19.23
CA ALA A 243 15.75 -1.70 18.60
C ALA A 243 15.24 -0.31 18.93
N LYS A 244 15.00 -0.03 20.21
CA LYS A 244 14.61 1.31 20.67
C LYS A 244 15.87 2.10 21.05
N LEU A 245 15.79 3.42 21.00
CA LEU A 245 16.88 4.29 21.47
C LEU A 245 16.40 5.09 22.67
N ARG A 246 17.03 4.88 23.82
CA ARG A 246 16.81 5.67 25.02
C ARG A 246 17.94 6.68 25.18
N VAL A 247 17.62 7.96 25.24
CA VAL A 247 18.61 9.05 25.39
C VAL A 247 18.33 9.79 26.69
N PHE A 248 19.38 10.04 27.46
CA PHE A 248 19.30 10.77 28.73
C PHE A 248 19.79 12.20 28.50
N TYR A 249 18.86 13.12 28.25
CA TYR A 249 19.15 14.55 28.18
C TYR A 249 19.17 15.16 29.60
N GLU A 250 19.63 16.40 29.70
CA GLU A 250 19.60 17.14 30.96
C GLU A 250 18.15 17.34 31.42
N GLY A 251 17.73 16.58 32.44
CA GLY A 251 16.40 16.66 33.04
C GLY A 251 15.31 15.78 32.42
N GLU A 252 15.58 15.10 31.30
CA GLU A 252 14.57 14.27 30.61
C GLU A 252 15.16 12.99 30.00
N THR A 253 14.42 11.89 30.08
CA THR A 253 14.75 10.64 29.37
C THR A 253 13.78 10.42 28.21
N MET A 254 14.29 10.47 26.99
CA MET A 254 13.51 10.23 25.77
C MET A 254 13.68 8.80 25.28
N LEU A 255 12.59 8.19 24.80
CA LEU A 255 12.58 6.86 24.21
C LEU A 255 12.03 6.93 22.79
N TYR A 256 12.89 6.70 21.80
CA TYR A 256 12.52 6.67 20.39
C TYR A 256 12.31 5.25 19.90
N ASN A 257 11.27 5.06 19.09
CA ASN A 257 10.95 3.76 18.48
C ASN A 257 11.51 3.62 17.07
N SER A 258 11.84 4.74 16.40
CA SER A 258 12.47 4.75 15.09
C SER A 258 13.65 5.73 15.02
N ALA A 259 14.56 5.49 14.06
CA ALA A 259 15.65 6.40 13.79
C ALA A 259 15.14 7.75 13.25
N GLU A 260 14.03 7.76 12.50
CA GLU A 260 13.37 8.99 12.05
C GLU A 260 12.95 9.87 13.22
N GLU A 261 12.20 9.31 14.18
CA GLU A 261 11.72 10.03 15.36
C GLU A 261 12.89 10.64 16.13
N ALA A 262 13.96 9.86 16.32
CA ALA A 262 15.18 10.32 16.97
C ALA A 262 15.87 11.46 16.18
N THR A 263 16.08 11.31 14.88
CA THR A 263 16.75 12.34 14.06
C THR A 263 15.94 13.64 14.00
N LYS A 264 14.61 13.56 13.93
CA LYS A 264 13.71 14.72 13.93
C LYS A 264 13.78 15.48 15.26
N ASP A 265 13.69 14.79 16.38
CA ASP A 265 13.77 15.42 17.71
C ASP A 265 15.18 15.98 17.97
N MET A 266 16.24 15.26 17.59
CA MET A 266 17.62 15.73 17.71
C MET A 266 17.88 17.00 16.89
N LYS A 267 17.34 17.08 15.68
CA LYS A 267 17.43 18.29 14.85
C LYS A 267 16.68 19.46 15.48
N ALA A 268 15.50 19.22 16.06
CA ALA A 268 14.76 20.24 16.80
C ALA A 268 15.54 20.74 18.04
N ARG A 269 16.29 19.86 18.69
CA ARG A 269 17.21 20.18 19.81
C ARG A 269 18.57 20.76 19.37
N GLY A 270 18.76 21.07 18.09
CA GLY A 270 19.99 21.70 17.58
C GLY A 270 21.20 20.76 17.48
N LEU A 271 21.00 19.45 17.35
CA LEU A 271 22.05 18.53 16.94
C LEU A 271 22.13 18.48 15.40
N GLN A 272 23.36 18.43 14.87
CA GLN A 272 23.58 18.26 13.43
C GLN A 272 23.39 16.78 13.08
N VAL A 273 22.18 16.41 12.66
CA VAL A 273 21.86 15.07 12.17
C VAL A 273 20.97 15.18 10.93
N ASP A 274 21.27 14.37 9.91
CA ASP A 274 20.41 14.25 8.73
C ASP A 274 19.12 13.51 9.11
N VAL A 275 17.97 14.11 8.75
CA VAL A 275 16.67 13.48 9.02
C VAL A 275 16.49 12.34 8.04
N ILE A 276 16.47 11.12 8.55
CA ILE A 276 16.20 9.92 7.75
C ILE A 276 14.73 9.97 7.37
N ARG A 277 14.43 10.08 6.07
CA ARG A 277 13.07 9.97 5.57
C ARG A 277 12.72 8.51 5.33
N PRO A 278 11.61 8.00 5.87
CA PRO A 278 11.18 6.65 5.57
C PRO A 278 10.84 6.52 4.09
N GLN A 279 11.17 5.38 3.50
CA GLN A 279 10.58 4.98 2.24
C GLN A 279 9.12 4.67 2.50
N GLN A 280 8.21 5.08 1.60
CA GLN A 280 6.80 4.72 1.71
C GLN A 280 6.67 3.21 1.81
N THR A 281 5.95 2.76 2.84
CA THR A 281 5.65 1.35 3.03
C THR A 281 4.76 0.86 1.88
N LEU A 282 4.81 -0.44 1.57
CA LEU A 282 3.91 -1.03 0.58
C LEU A 282 2.44 -0.79 0.95
N LEU A 283 2.13 -0.74 2.24
CA LEU A 283 0.79 -0.49 2.75
C LEU A 283 0.32 0.93 2.43
N GLU A 284 1.14 1.93 2.70
CA GLU A 284 0.85 3.33 2.34
C GLU A 284 0.69 3.48 0.83
N ARG A 285 1.58 2.86 0.04
CA ARG A 285 1.49 2.88 -1.43
C ARG A 285 0.19 2.25 -1.95
N LEU A 286 -0.27 1.17 -1.33
CA LEU A 286 -1.53 0.51 -1.70
C LEU A 286 -2.73 1.36 -1.28
N GLN A 287 -2.71 1.94 -0.08
CA GLN A 287 -3.78 2.83 0.40
C GLN A 287 -3.95 4.09 -0.47
N HIS A 288 -2.87 4.63 -1.01
CA HIS A 288 -2.93 5.75 -1.95
C HIS A 288 -3.45 5.35 -3.34
N ARG A 289 -3.45 4.06 -3.68
CA ARG A 289 -3.90 3.53 -4.98
C ARG A 289 -5.34 3.03 -4.97
N THR A 290 -5.88 2.67 -3.81
CA THR A 290 -7.29 2.30 -3.65
C THR A 290 -8.17 3.54 -3.73
N TRP A 291 -9.16 3.53 -4.60
CA TRP A 291 -10.15 4.60 -4.69
C TRP A 291 -10.98 4.63 -3.41
N THR A 292 -10.94 5.75 -2.68
CA THR A 292 -11.87 5.96 -1.56
C THR A 292 -13.22 6.42 -2.11
N THR A 293 -14.10 5.49 -2.41
CA THR A 293 -15.52 5.83 -2.57
C THR A 293 -16.01 6.30 -1.21
N LYS A 294 -16.53 7.53 -1.10
CA LYS A 294 -17.28 7.98 0.08
C LYS A 294 -18.51 7.09 0.23
N ARG A 295 -18.35 5.89 0.82
CA ARG A 295 -19.47 5.14 1.37
C ARG A 295 -19.91 5.90 2.61
N GLY A 296 -21.06 6.55 2.49
CA GLY A 296 -21.68 7.33 3.56
C GLY A 296 -21.75 6.51 4.84
N ARG A 297 -21.02 6.95 5.86
CA ARG A 297 -21.31 6.60 7.23
C ARG A 297 -22.43 7.53 7.68
N GLY A 298 -23.64 6.99 7.79
CA GLY A 298 -24.83 7.74 8.11
C GLY A 298 -24.68 8.57 9.39
N THR A 299 -24.89 9.87 9.25
CA THR A 299 -25.41 10.74 10.31
C THR A 299 -26.72 11.33 9.79
N PRO A 300 -27.81 11.36 10.59
CA PRO A 300 -29.11 11.76 10.09
C PRO A 300 -29.24 13.28 10.10
N GLY A 301 -29.45 13.85 8.92
CA GLY A 301 -29.92 15.23 8.77
C GLY A 301 -28.97 16.12 7.99
N GLU A 302 -28.86 15.91 6.68
CA GLU A 302 -28.70 17.02 5.74
C GLU A 302 -28.98 16.55 4.32
N THR A 303 -29.88 17.26 3.64
CA THR A 303 -30.27 17.05 2.26
C THR A 303 -29.11 17.37 1.33
N THR A 304 -28.33 16.36 0.92
CA THR A 304 -27.34 16.54 -0.14
C THR A 304 -27.76 15.77 -1.38
N SER A 305 -28.14 16.59 -2.37
CA SER A 305 -28.26 16.32 -3.81
C SER A 305 -27.43 15.12 -4.29
N ALA A 306 -28.08 14.28 -5.11
CA ALA A 306 -27.47 13.16 -5.79
C ALA A 306 -26.18 13.60 -6.53
N PRO A 307 -25.12 12.77 -6.56
CA PRO A 307 -23.87 13.13 -7.20
C PRO A 307 -24.11 13.51 -8.66
N GLU A 308 -23.80 14.76 -9.01
CA GLU A 308 -24.02 15.42 -10.32
C GLU A 308 -23.57 14.59 -11.52
N TYR A 309 -22.67 13.61 -11.34
CA TYR A 309 -22.19 12.75 -12.40
C TYR A 309 -23.23 11.73 -12.89
N VAL A 310 -24.06 11.18 -12.00
CA VAL A 310 -25.12 10.23 -12.38
C VAL A 310 -26.25 10.96 -13.11
N GLU A 311 -26.54 12.21 -12.73
CA GLU A 311 -27.47 13.06 -13.47
C GLU A 311 -26.89 13.56 -14.80
N ARG A 312 -25.59 13.88 -14.86
CA ARG A 312 -24.91 14.21 -16.12
C ARG A 312 -24.94 13.06 -17.11
N LEU A 313 -24.63 11.83 -16.68
CA LEU A 313 -24.74 10.63 -17.53
C LEU A 313 -26.18 10.37 -18.00
N LYS A 314 -27.18 10.59 -17.13
CA LYS A 314 -28.60 10.51 -17.52
C LYS A 314 -29.02 11.63 -18.47
N SER A 315 -28.40 12.81 -18.41
CA SER A 315 -28.68 13.93 -19.33
C SER A 315 -28.19 13.69 -20.77
N PHE A 316 -27.26 12.74 -20.96
CA PHE A 316 -26.82 12.30 -22.29
C PHE A 316 -27.70 11.19 -22.89
N ARG A 317 -28.58 10.55 -22.13
CA ARG A 317 -29.66 9.71 -22.68
C ARG A 317 -30.78 10.62 -23.20
N ARG A 318 -30.75 10.97 -24.49
CA ARG A 318 -31.86 11.67 -25.16
C ARG A 318 -33.13 10.81 -25.17
N LYS A 319 -34.28 11.46 -24.90
CA LYS A 319 -35.64 10.97 -25.16
C LYS A 319 -35.88 10.80 -26.66
#